data_AF-A2FGQ8-F1
#
_entry.id   AF-A2FGQ8-F1
#
_cell.length_a   1.000
_cell.length_b   1.000
_cell.length_c   1.000
_cell.angle_alpha   90.00
_cell.angle_beta   90.00
_cell.angle_gamma   90.00
#
_symmetry.space_group_name_H-M   'P 1'
#
loop_
_entity.id
_entity.type
_entity.pdbx_description
1 polymer ?
#
loop_
_entity_poly.entity_id
_entity_poly.type
_entity_poly.pdbx_seq_one_letter_code
_entity_poly.pdbx_strand_id
1 'polypeptide(L)'
;MTSVSLPISKPDIEPNSIFYGSEIVPAYLFKKFDQNHTHPPQTGNILHINTSPKKLVVIDIDYKLLPENTKNTLRTQILSELDKINEEKVIVQTEHGGLHIYATFKDLILKNQNRFVAVSKNECYAIDMFFSLPVAQKSNVVFPPSFVRDNEFSQVLSYSFLRGDHNSVSVPDVNTIVDHLSNVIDIKGVKDLLIELSHEPRIVEKKERKFPPFATIKLGEALIDGLIGIKISTSLKNQIRMKYL
;
A
#
# COMPACT_ATOMS: atom_id res chain seq x y z
N MET A 1 5.53 18.05 33.98
CA MET A 1 4.93 18.46 32.69
C MET A 1 3.77 17.51 32.43
N THR A 2 2.57 18.04 32.25
CA THR A 2 1.35 17.26 32.02
C THR A 2 1.44 16.54 30.68
N SER A 3 1.45 15.21 30.69
CA SER A 3 1.31 14.38 29.51
C SER A 3 -0.06 14.66 28.88
N VAL A 4 -0.10 15.39 27.78
CA VAL A 4 -1.32 15.54 26.98
C VAL A 4 -1.57 14.20 26.29
N SER A 5 -2.34 13.33 26.93
CA SER A 5 -2.99 12.22 26.22
C SER A 5 -4.05 12.86 25.33
N LEU A 6 -3.88 12.83 24.02
CA LEU A 6 -4.98 13.04 23.09
C LEU A 6 -5.69 11.69 22.97
N PRO A 7 -6.81 11.42 23.66
CA PRO A 7 -7.51 10.17 23.46
C PRO A 7 -8.11 10.20 22.06
N ILE A 8 -7.46 9.51 21.12
CA ILE A 8 -8.07 9.26 19.82
C ILE A 8 -9.07 8.14 20.02
N SER A 9 -10.33 8.40 19.71
CA SER A 9 -11.33 7.34 19.57
C SER A 9 -11.28 6.75 18.17
N LYS A 10 -11.81 5.53 18.03
CA LYS A 10 -12.13 4.96 16.72
C LYS A 10 -13.10 5.93 16.00
N PRO A 11 -12.89 6.22 14.71
CA PRO A 11 -13.79 7.09 13.97
C PRO A 11 -15.14 6.42 13.72
N ASP A 12 -16.20 7.23 13.79
CA ASP A 12 -17.54 6.83 13.39
C ASP A 12 -17.63 6.89 11.85
N ILE A 13 -17.93 5.75 11.22
CA ILE A 13 -18.00 5.60 9.77
C ILE A 13 -19.46 5.45 9.34
N GLU A 14 -19.94 6.36 8.51
CA GLU A 14 -21.31 6.32 7.99
C GLU A 14 -21.52 5.16 6.99
N PRO A 15 -22.74 4.58 6.90
CA PRO A 15 -23.04 3.44 6.01
C PRO A 15 -22.76 3.63 4.52
N ASN A 16 -22.76 4.87 4.05
CA ASN A 16 -22.48 5.26 2.66
C ASN A 16 -20.99 5.50 2.39
N SER A 17 -20.15 5.57 3.42
CA SER A 17 -18.71 5.82 3.30
C SER A 17 -18.00 4.74 2.47
N ILE A 18 -16.96 5.13 1.73
CA ILE A 18 -16.05 4.17 1.09
C ILE A 18 -15.32 3.27 2.08
N PHE A 19 -15.23 3.69 3.34
CA PHE A 19 -14.59 2.93 4.42
C PHE A 19 -15.58 2.00 5.15
N TYR A 20 -16.88 2.12 4.90
CA TYR A 20 -17.90 1.32 5.58
C TYR A 20 -17.68 -0.18 5.37
N GLY A 21 -17.78 -0.95 6.46
CA GLY A 21 -17.50 -2.38 6.49
C GLY A 21 -16.01 -2.74 6.61
N SER A 22 -15.10 -1.79 6.49
CA SER A 22 -13.67 -2.01 6.74
C SER A 22 -13.40 -2.07 8.25
N GLU A 23 -12.53 -2.96 8.66
CA GLU A 23 -12.01 -3.04 10.02
C GLU A 23 -11.04 -1.88 10.27
N ILE A 24 -11.36 -1.04 11.26
CA ILE A 24 -10.49 -0.01 11.80
C ILE A 24 -10.17 -0.38 13.24
N VAL A 25 -8.88 -0.54 13.53
CA VAL A 25 -8.37 -0.95 14.83
C VAL A 25 -7.56 0.18 15.47
N PRO A 26 -7.56 0.30 16.80
CA PRO A 26 -6.74 1.30 17.48
C PRO A 26 -5.25 1.03 17.27
N ALA A 27 -4.48 2.09 17.07
CA ALA A 27 -3.04 2.06 17.00
C ALA A 27 -2.44 2.62 18.30
N TYR A 28 -1.48 1.90 18.87
CA TYR A 28 -0.78 2.29 20.09
C TYR A 28 0.72 2.43 19.79
N LEU A 29 1.35 3.49 20.30
CA LEU A 29 2.82 3.64 20.32
C LEU A 29 3.52 3.52 18.95
N PHE A 30 3.08 4.24 17.92
CA PHE A 30 3.61 4.03 16.57
C PHE A 30 5.13 4.22 16.45
N LYS A 31 5.74 5.06 17.31
CA LYS A 31 7.14 5.00 17.73
C LYS A 31 7.21 5.52 19.16
N LYS A 32 7.65 4.71 20.13
CA LYS A 32 8.05 5.08 21.52
C LYS A 32 7.33 6.28 22.18
N PHE A 33 6.00 6.25 22.32
CA PHE A 33 5.42 6.93 23.48
C PHE A 33 5.96 6.17 24.70
N ASP A 34 6.64 6.89 25.59
CA ASP A 34 7.11 6.47 26.91
C ASP A 34 6.89 4.98 27.26
N GLN A 35 7.95 4.17 27.18
CA GLN A 35 7.90 2.73 27.50
C GLN A 35 7.51 2.46 28.97
N ASN A 36 7.37 3.51 29.79
CA ASN A 36 7.01 3.43 31.19
C ASN A 36 5.49 3.40 31.46
N HIS A 37 4.63 3.41 30.42
CA HIS A 37 3.19 3.25 30.61
C HIS A 37 2.76 1.78 30.56
N THR A 38 2.18 1.30 31.66
CA THR A 38 1.52 -0.02 31.76
C THR A 38 0.34 -0.17 30.80
N HIS A 39 -0.27 0.94 30.37
CA HIS A 39 -1.29 1.02 29.33
C HIS A 39 -1.02 2.23 28.44
N PRO A 40 -0.38 2.06 27.28
CA PRO A 40 -0.08 3.19 26.42
C PRO A 40 -1.36 3.81 25.86
N PRO A 41 -1.44 5.15 25.76
CA PRO A 41 -2.59 5.82 25.15
C PRO A 41 -2.70 5.42 23.67
N GLN A 42 -3.93 5.36 23.17
CA GLN A 42 -4.17 5.21 21.73
C GLN A 42 -3.62 6.44 21.02
N THR A 43 -2.70 6.23 20.08
CA THR A 43 -2.06 7.30 19.30
C THR A 43 -2.58 7.36 17.87
N GLY A 44 -3.45 6.46 17.46
CA GLY A 44 -3.94 6.44 16.08
C GLY A 44 -4.96 5.37 15.79
N ASN A 45 -5.20 5.18 14.51
CA ASN A 45 -6.04 4.15 13.95
C ASN A 45 -5.31 3.47 12.79
N ILE A 46 -5.51 2.17 12.61
CA ILE A 46 -5.09 1.43 11.43
C ILE A 46 -6.33 1.01 10.67
N LEU A 47 -6.36 1.28 9.38
CA LEU A 47 -7.36 0.75 8.46
C LEU A 47 -6.84 -0.57 7.87
N HIS A 48 -7.60 -1.65 8.06
CA HIS A 48 -7.35 -2.91 7.37
C HIS A 48 -7.97 -2.88 5.97
N ILE A 49 -7.24 -2.38 4.96
CA ILE A 49 -7.77 -2.22 3.58
C ILE A 49 -8.28 -3.55 3.02
N ASN A 50 -7.68 -4.68 3.41
CA ASN A 50 -8.10 -6.02 2.95
C ASN A 50 -9.50 -6.46 3.41
N THR A 51 -10.05 -5.78 4.40
CA THR A 51 -11.41 -6.02 4.88
C THR A 51 -12.43 -5.12 4.18
N SER A 52 -11.98 -4.16 3.37
CA SER A 52 -12.88 -3.25 2.67
C SER A 52 -13.71 -3.98 1.61
N PRO A 53 -15.05 -3.87 1.65
CA PRO A 53 -15.92 -4.44 0.62
C PRO A 53 -15.88 -3.64 -0.69
N LYS A 54 -15.25 -2.46 -0.71
CA LYS A 54 -15.29 -1.50 -1.83
C LYS A 54 -14.13 -1.62 -2.83
N LYS A 55 -13.34 -2.70 -2.75
CA LYS A 55 -12.14 -2.91 -3.60
C LYS A 55 -11.20 -1.70 -3.57
N LEU A 56 -10.80 -1.30 -2.37
CA LEU A 56 -9.91 -0.15 -2.18
C LEU A 56 -8.46 -0.50 -2.52
N VAL A 57 -7.74 0.49 -3.03
CA VAL A 57 -6.29 0.52 -3.15
C VAL A 57 -5.77 1.86 -2.62
N VAL A 58 -4.61 1.83 -1.97
CA VAL A 58 -3.90 3.03 -1.55
C VAL A 58 -2.60 3.13 -2.32
N ILE A 59 -2.39 4.27 -2.98
CA ILE A 59 -1.10 4.67 -3.55
C ILE A 59 -0.38 5.48 -2.47
N ASP A 60 0.71 4.94 -1.93
CA ASP A 60 1.55 5.60 -0.95
C ASP A 60 2.76 6.23 -1.66
N ILE A 61 2.87 7.55 -1.59
CA ILE A 61 3.96 8.33 -2.18
C ILE A 61 4.76 8.92 -1.04
N ASP A 62 5.98 8.43 -0.87
CA ASP A 62 6.88 8.85 0.19
C ASP A 62 8.04 9.71 -0.35
N TYR A 63 8.24 10.88 0.26
CA TYR A 63 9.23 11.89 -0.15
C TYR A 63 10.49 11.91 0.73
N LYS A 64 10.80 10.82 1.46
CA LYS A 64 11.83 10.75 2.52
C LYS A 64 13.17 11.45 2.24
N LEU A 65 13.59 11.59 0.98
CA LEU A 65 14.89 12.14 0.61
C LEU A 65 14.87 13.60 0.15
N LEU A 66 13.69 14.21 -0.02
CA LEU A 66 13.57 15.58 -0.51
C LEU A 66 13.65 16.63 0.61
N PRO A 67 14.21 17.82 0.36
CA PRO A 67 14.09 18.97 1.27
C PRO A 67 12.62 19.39 1.44
N GLU A 68 12.26 19.91 2.62
CA GLU A 68 10.86 20.21 2.97
C GLU A 68 10.17 21.17 1.98
N ASN A 69 10.87 22.21 1.53
CA ASN A 69 10.35 23.13 0.51
C ASN A 69 10.00 22.40 -0.79
N THR A 70 10.88 21.50 -1.23
CA THR A 70 10.67 20.68 -2.44
C THR A 70 9.51 19.71 -2.27
N LYS A 71 9.37 19.09 -1.08
CA LYS A 71 8.21 18.26 -0.76
C LYS A 71 6.91 19.04 -0.88
N ASN A 72 6.87 20.26 -0.32
CA ASN A 72 5.69 21.12 -0.37
C ASN A 72 5.32 21.52 -1.80
N THR A 73 6.32 21.87 -2.63
CA THR A 73 6.10 22.16 -4.05
C THR A 73 5.54 20.95 -4.78
N LEU A 74 6.17 19.78 -4.65
CA LEU A 74 5.74 18.57 -5.34
C LEU A 74 4.33 18.12 -4.90
N ARG A 75 4.06 18.15 -3.59
CA ARG A 75 2.74 17.84 -3.03
C ARG A 75 1.68 18.78 -3.57
N THR A 76 1.96 20.08 -3.65
CA THR A 76 1.03 21.08 -4.20
C THR A 76 0.74 20.81 -5.67
N GLN A 77 1.75 20.44 -6.47
CA GLN A 77 1.56 20.07 -7.87
C GLN A 77 0.71 18.81 -8.02
N ILE A 78 0.98 17.77 -7.22
CA ILE A 78 0.17 16.53 -7.20
C ILE A 78 -1.28 16.84 -6.86
N LEU A 79 -1.53 17.59 -5.77
CA LEU A 79 -2.88 17.97 -5.37
C LEU A 79 -3.58 18.77 -6.48
N SER A 80 -2.87 19.71 -7.12
CA SER A 80 -3.42 20.50 -8.22
C SER A 80 -3.81 19.67 -9.44
N GLU A 81 -3.06 18.62 -9.78
CA GLU A 81 -3.42 17.72 -10.88
C GLU A 81 -4.61 16.82 -10.51
N LEU A 82 -4.64 16.31 -9.27
CA LEU A 82 -5.73 15.47 -8.78
C LEU A 82 -7.02 16.27 -8.62
N ASP A 83 -6.95 17.54 -8.23
CA ASP A 83 -8.12 18.42 -8.09
C ASP A 83 -8.86 18.63 -9.44
N LYS A 84 -8.22 18.34 -10.59
CA LYS A 84 -8.86 18.35 -11.91
C LYS A 84 -9.85 17.19 -12.14
N ILE A 85 -9.77 16.12 -11.35
CA ILE A 85 -10.69 14.99 -11.45
C ILE A 85 -12.06 15.44 -10.92
N ASN A 86 -13.16 15.21 -11.65
CA ASN A 86 -14.50 15.62 -11.21
C ASN A 86 -15.18 14.56 -10.30
N GLU A 87 -14.46 14.09 -9.30
CA GLU A 87 -14.92 13.13 -8.28
C GLU A 87 -14.37 13.54 -6.91
N GLU A 88 -14.96 13.05 -5.83
CA GLU A 88 -14.39 13.21 -4.49
C GLU A 88 -13.07 12.45 -4.40
N LYS A 89 -12.11 12.93 -3.61
CA LYS A 89 -10.83 12.27 -3.37
C LYS A 89 -10.60 12.19 -1.88
N VAL A 90 -10.08 11.05 -1.44
CA VAL A 90 -9.54 10.92 -0.09
C VAL A 90 -8.03 10.88 -0.19
N ILE A 91 -7.40 11.94 0.32
CA ILE A 91 -5.95 12.11 0.30
C ILE A 91 -5.50 12.42 1.72
N VAL A 92 -4.56 11.64 2.22
CA VAL A 92 -4.01 11.78 3.57
C VAL A 92 -2.55 12.19 3.46
N GLN A 93 -2.15 13.22 4.19
CA GLN A 93 -0.75 13.52 4.41
C GLN A 93 -0.18 12.57 5.47
N THR A 94 0.95 11.94 5.17
CA THR A 94 1.66 11.09 6.13
C THR A 94 2.48 11.93 7.10
N GLU A 95 2.98 11.31 8.18
CA GLU A 95 3.76 11.97 9.22
C GLU A 95 5.06 12.61 8.70
N HIS A 96 5.64 12.06 7.62
CA HIS A 96 6.85 12.61 6.97
C HIS A 96 6.53 13.56 5.80
N GLY A 97 5.26 13.90 5.61
CA GLY A 97 4.77 14.76 4.54
C GLY A 97 4.51 14.04 3.22
N GLY A 98 4.59 12.71 3.17
CA GLY A 98 4.14 11.87 2.05
C GLY A 98 2.63 11.95 1.82
N LEU A 99 2.12 11.15 0.89
CA LEU A 99 0.69 11.06 0.57
C LEU A 99 0.21 9.61 0.55
N HIS A 100 -0.89 9.32 1.23
CA HIS A 100 -1.75 8.19 0.88
C HIS A 100 -2.91 8.69 0.01
N ILE A 101 -3.04 8.17 -1.19
CA ILE A 101 -4.14 8.48 -2.11
C ILE A 101 -5.02 7.24 -2.23
N TYR A 102 -6.28 7.36 -1.81
CA TYR A 102 -7.25 6.27 -1.86
C TYR A 102 -7.98 6.25 -3.20
N ALA A 103 -8.11 5.06 -3.78
CA ALA A 103 -8.83 4.83 -5.01
C ALA A 103 -9.59 3.49 -4.96
N THR A 104 -10.51 3.30 -5.91
CA THR A 104 -11.13 2.00 -6.18
C THR A 104 -10.44 1.31 -7.35
N PHE A 105 -10.67 0.01 -7.51
CA PHE A 105 -10.32 -0.71 -8.73
C PHE A 105 -11.42 -1.71 -9.10
N LYS A 106 -11.68 -1.89 -10.40
CA LYS A 106 -12.73 -2.79 -10.90
C LYS A 106 -12.20 -4.17 -11.30
N ASP A 107 -11.15 -4.18 -12.13
CA ASP A 107 -10.75 -5.35 -12.93
C ASP A 107 -9.29 -5.79 -12.69
N LEU A 108 -8.84 -5.79 -11.43
CA LEU A 108 -7.50 -6.27 -11.07
C LEU A 108 -7.55 -7.70 -10.53
N ILE A 109 -6.68 -8.56 -11.07
CA ILE A 109 -6.53 -9.96 -10.70
C ILE A 109 -5.29 -10.10 -9.81
N LEU A 110 -5.50 -10.03 -8.51
CA LEU A 110 -4.46 -10.26 -7.51
C LEU A 110 -4.43 -11.76 -7.12
N LYS A 111 -4.07 -12.64 -8.07
CA LYS A 111 -3.90 -14.07 -7.80
C LYS A 111 -2.52 -14.32 -7.19
N ASN A 112 -2.48 -14.64 -5.89
CA ASN A 112 -1.27 -15.05 -5.14
C ASN A 112 -0.13 -14.02 -5.10
N GLN A 113 -0.39 -12.75 -5.40
CA GLN A 113 0.61 -11.69 -5.31
C GLN A 113 0.62 -11.02 -3.93
N ASN A 114 1.77 -10.45 -3.58
CA ASN A 114 1.92 -9.57 -2.43
C ASN A 114 1.00 -8.36 -2.61
N ARG A 115 0.00 -8.29 -1.76
CA ARG A 115 -0.84 -7.12 -1.44
C ARG A 115 -0.14 -5.77 -1.24
N PHE A 116 1.15 -5.83 -0.92
CA PHE A 116 2.08 -4.72 -0.83
C PHE A 116 3.01 -4.87 -2.02
N VAL A 117 2.93 -3.92 -2.95
CA VAL A 117 3.82 -3.90 -4.10
C VAL A 117 4.65 -2.64 -3.98
N ALA A 118 5.94 -2.80 -3.70
CA ALA A 118 6.90 -1.73 -3.90
C ALA A 118 7.07 -1.53 -5.39
N VAL A 119 6.62 -0.39 -5.90
CA VAL A 119 6.43 -0.22 -7.34
C VAL A 119 7.59 0.52 -7.98
N SER A 120 7.98 1.64 -7.37
CA SER A 120 9.11 2.43 -7.85
C SER A 120 9.81 3.13 -6.70
N LYS A 121 11.11 3.35 -6.87
CA LYS A 121 11.91 4.16 -5.96
C LYS A 121 12.95 4.90 -6.77
N ASN A 122 13.00 6.21 -6.62
CA ASN A 122 14.04 7.06 -7.17
C ASN A 122 14.59 7.99 -6.08
N GLU A 123 15.44 8.94 -6.49
CA GLU A 123 16.09 9.88 -5.57
C GLU A 123 15.10 10.86 -4.90
N CYS A 124 13.92 11.06 -5.51
CA CYS A 124 12.91 12.01 -5.07
C CYS A 124 11.81 11.36 -4.23
N TYR A 125 11.33 10.19 -4.65
CA TYR A 125 10.21 9.52 -4.00
C TYR A 125 10.24 8.00 -4.16
N ALA A 126 9.53 7.34 -3.26
CA ALA A 126 9.15 5.94 -3.38
C ALA A 126 7.62 5.84 -3.53
N ILE A 127 7.17 4.90 -4.35
CA ILE A 127 5.76 4.64 -4.57
C ILE A 127 5.48 3.18 -4.25
N ASP A 128 4.62 2.99 -3.26
CA ASP A 128 4.12 1.69 -2.84
C ASP A 128 2.61 1.62 -3.08
N MET A 129 2.09 0.41 -3.32
CA MET A 129 0.66 0.18 -3.47
C MET A 129 0.16 -0.86 -2.47
N PHE A 130 -0.93 -0.51 -1.79
CA PHE A 130 -1.60 -1.38 -0.82
C PHE A 130 -3.00 -1.74 -1.33
N PHE A 131 -3.19 -3.00 -1.69
CA PHE A 131 -4.46 -3.49 -2.21
C PHE A 131 -5.35 -4.11 -1.13
N SER A 132 -6.66 -4.04 -1.34
CA SER A 132 -7.67 -4.77 -0.55
C SER A 132 -7.71 -6.28 -0.86
N LEU A 133 -7.04 -6.72 -1.92
CA LEU A 133 -6.94 -8.14 -2.28
C LEU A 133 -5.48 -8.62 -2.23
N PRO A 134 -5.25 -9.92 -1.95
CA PRO A 134 -6.25 -10.90 -1.49
C PRO A 134 -6.68 -10.65 -0.02
N VAL A 135 -7.96 -10.90 0.28
CA VAL A 135 -8.59 -10.66 1.61
C VAL A 135 -7.86 -11.38 2.75
N ALA A 136 -7.33 -12.58 2.46
CA ALA A 136 -6.67 -13.45 3.44
C ALA A 136 -5.38 -12.87 4.02
N GLN A 137 -4.79 -11.84 3.41
CA GLN A 137 -3.57 -11.21 3.89
C GLN A 137 -3.86 -9.78 4.39
N LYS A 138 -3.29 -9.36 5.51
CA LYS A 138 -3.57 -8.06 6.19
C LYS A 138 -2.92 -6.83 5.52
N SER A 139 -3.72 -5.80 5.13
CA SER A 139 -3.27 -4.48 4.61
C SER A 139 -3.52 -3.44 5.61
N ASN A 140 -2.44 -2.87 6.10
CA ASN A 140 -2.53 -1.90 7.14
C ASN A 140 -1.98 -0.61 6.56
N VAL A 141 -2.82 0.41 6.57
CA VAL A 141 -2.37 1.79 6.43
C VAL A 141 -2.75 2.54 7.68
N VAL A 142 -1.88 3.46 8.08
CA VAL A 142 -2.20 4.38 9.18
C VAL A 142 -3.33 5.30 8.71
N PHE A 143 -4.37 5.36 9.54
CA PHE A 143 -5.62 6.03 9.23
C PHE A 143 -5.79 7.26 10.13
N PRO A 144 -6.15 8.44 9.57
CA PRO A 144 -6.35 9.62 10.39
C PRO A 144 -7.50 9.48 11.40
N PRO A 145 -7.54 10.31 12.44
CA PRO A 145 -6.37 11.00 12.97
C PRO A 145 -5.40 9.96 13.58
N SER A 146 -4.11 10.13 13.30
CA SER A 146 -3.04 9.37 13.95
C SER A 146 -1.85 10.28 14.22
N PHE A 147 -1.19 10.10 15.34
CA PHE A 147 -0.05 10.88 15.79
C PHE A 147 1.16 9.99 15.99
N VAL A 148 2.32 10.49 15.58
CA VAL A 148 3.62 9.82 15.68
C VAL A 148 4.58 10.78 16.37
N ARG A 149 5.37 10.25 17.30
CA ARG A 149 6.37 11.02 18.01
C ARG A 149 7.55 10.13 18.37
N ASP A 150 8.74 10.40 17.87
CA ASP A 150 9.87 9.46 18.08
C ASP A 150 10.30 9.33 19.55
N ASN A 151 10.15 10.38 20.35
CA ASN A 151 10.40 10.41 21.79
C ASN A 151 9.72 11.63 22.43
N GLU A 152 9.76 11.72 23.76
CA GLU A 152 9.14 12.80 24.56
C GLU A 152 9.64 14.22 24.29
N PHE A 153 10.71 14.39 23.51
CA PHE A 153 11.28 15.70 23.14
C PHE A 153 11.09 16.02 21.66
N SER A 154 10.80 15.02 20.82
CA SER A 154 10.52 15.21 19.39
C SER A 154 9.23 15.97 19.17
N GLN A 155 9.11 16.62 18.02
CA GLN A 155 7.84 17.17 17.54
C GLN A 155 6.82 16.03 17.34
N VAL A 156 5.54 16.32 17.64
CA VAL A 156 4.43 15.44 17.28
C VAL A 156 4.12 15.62 15.80
N LEU A 157 4.21 14.54 15.04
CA LEU A 157 3.83 14.46 13.64
C LEU A 157 2.46 13.77 13.53
N SER A 158 1.75 13.97 12.43
CA SER A 158 0.40 13.46 12.27
C SER A 158 0.11 12.94 10.87
N TYR A 159 -0.80 11.96 10.82
CA TYR A 159 -1.56 11.62 9.63
C TYR A 159 -2.87 12.41 9.63
N SER A 160 -3.13 13.17 8.57
CA SER A 160 -4.29 14.05 8.47
C SER A 160 -4.86 14.08 7.05
N PHE A 161 -6.18 14.21 6.92
CA PHE A 161 -6.82 14.41 5.62
C PHE A 161 -6.42 15.77 5.03
N LEU A 162 -5.99 15.75 3.77
CA LEU A 162 -5.85 16.91 2.90
C LEU A 162 -7.09 17.12 2.02
N ARG A 163 -7.76 16.02 1.67
CA ARG A 163 -9.01 15.96 0.92
C ARG A 163 -9.87 14.82 1.46
N GLY A 164 -11.18 15.01 1.43
CA GLY A 164 -12.15 14.05 1.96
C GLY A 164 -12.03 13.88 3.48
N ASP A 165 -12.71 12.87 3.99
CA ASP A 165 -12.69 12.49 5.39
C ASP A 165 -13.12 11.03 5.57
N HIS A 166 -13.49 10.65 6.80
CA HIS A 166 -13.97 9.31 7.15
C HIS A 166 -15.29 8.91 6.48
N ASN A 167 -16.08 9.89 6.04
CA ASN A 167 -17.43 9.71 5.52
C ASN A 167 -17.54 10.03 4.03
N SER A 168 -16.41 10.29 3.36
CA SER A 168 -16.32 10.35 1.90
C SER A 168 -17.02 9.16 1.24
N VAL A 169 -17.88 9.45 0.28
CA VAL A 169 -18.83 8.48 -0.28
C VAL A 169 -18.33 7.85 -1.58
N SER A 170 -17.38 8.50 -2.25
CA SER A 170 -16.73 7.97 -3.45
C SER A 170 -15.26 8.36 -3.51
N VAL A 171 -14.50 7.58 -4.26
CA VAL A 171 -13.14 7.90 -4.70
C VAL A 171 -12.96 7.39 -6.14
N PRO A 172 -12.05 8.00 -6.93
CA PRO A 172 -11.91 7.66 -8.33
C PRO A 172 -11.36 6.23 -8.52
N ASP A 173 -11.44 5.72 -9.76
CA ASP A 173 -10.69 4.53 -10.13
C ASP A 173 -9.18 4.80 -10.13
N VAL A 174 -8.40 3.78 -9.77
CA VAL A 174 -6.94 3.88 -9.68
C VAL A 174 -6.30 4.31 -11.00
N ASN A 175 -6.85 3.93 -12.15
CA ASN A 175 -6.32 4.36 -13.44
C ASN A 175 -6.50 5.87 -13.64
N THR A 176 -7.65 6.42 -13.25
CA THR A 176 -7.91 7.87 -13.28
C THR A 176 -6.89 8.62 -12.42
N ILE A 177 -6.61 8.14 -11.21
CA ILE A 177 -5.59 8.75 -10.35
C ILE A 177 -4.21 8.71 -11.03
N VAL A 178 -3.81 7.54 -11.53
CA VAL A 178 -2.49 7.32 -12.14
C VAL A 178 -2.27 8.15 -13.41
N ASP A 179 -3.32 8.37 -14.20
CA ASP A 179 -3.24 9.21 -15.38
C ASP A 179 -2.96 10.67 -15.02
N HIS A 180 -3.63 11.21 -14.01
CA HIS A 180 -3.36 12.57 -13.52
C HIS A 180 -1.99 12.69 -12.84
N LEU A 181 -1.59 11.69 -12.04
CA LEU A 181 -0.26 11.67 -11.42
C LEU A 181 0.86 11.65 -12.46
N SER A 182 0.65 11.03 -13.62
CA SER A 182 1.66 10.95 -14.68
C SER A 182 2.05 12.30 -15.30
N ASN A 183 1.28 13.37 -15.01
CA ASN A 183 1.63 14.73 -15.41
C ASN A 183 2.66 15.39 -14.47
N VAL A 184 2.89 14.83 -13.27
CA VAL A 184 3.74 15.43 -12.23
C VAL A 184 4.93 14.56 -11.87
N ILE A 185 4.71 13.25 -11.78
CA ILE A 185 5.70 12.28 -11.32
C ILE A 185 5.83 11.11 -12.28
N ASP A 186 7.01 10.48 -12.27
CA ASP A 186 7.25 9.22 -12.96
C ASP A 186 6.51 8.09 -12.25
N ILE A 187 5.39 7.72 -12.86
CA ILE A 187 4.46 6.70 -12.38
C ILE A 187 4.49 5.45 -13.28
N LYS A 188 5.51 5.31 -14.15
CA LYS A 188 5.59 4.24 -15.15
C LYS A 188 5.48 2.85 -14.51
N GLY A 189 6.19 2.62 -13.41
CA GLY A 189 6.13 1.34 -12.69
C GLY A 189 4.72 0.97 -12.22
N VAL A 190 3.92 1.97 -11.81
CA VAL A 190 2.52 1.76 -11.39
C VAL A 190 1.65 1.45 -12.60
N LYS A 191 1.83 2.15 -13.72
CA LYS A 191 1.12 1.82 -14.97
C LYS A 191 1.44 0.39 -15.42
N ASP A 192 2.71 0.00 -15.42
CA ASP A 192 3.14 -1.35 -15.78
C ASP A 192 2.51 -2.41 -14.85
N LEU A 193 2.49 -2.16 -13.54
CA LEU A 193 1.84 -3.04 -12.56
C LEU A 193 0.33 -3.16 -12.81
N LEU A 194 -0.39 -2.06 -13.03
CA LEU A 194 -1.83 -2.10 -13.29
C LEU A 194 -2.14 -2.83 -14.60
N ILE A 195 -1.29 -2.71 -15.62
CA ILE A 195 -1.38 -3.49 -16.85
C ILE A 195 -1.19 -4.97 -16.55
N GLU A 196 -0.15 -5.35 -15.79
CA GLU A 196 0.06 -6.76 -15.40
C GLU A 196 -1.15 -7.33 -14.66
N LEU A 197 -1.70 -6.57 -13.71
CA LEU A 197 -2.83 -6.98 -12.88
C LEU A 197 -4.16 -7.03 -13.63
N SER A 198 -4.33 -6.29 -14.73
CA SER A 198 -5.56 -6.27 -15.52
C SER A 198 -5.65 -7.38 -16.56
N HIS A 199 -4.53 -8.05 -16.86
CA HIS A 199 -4.55 -9.19 -17.78
C HIS A 199 -4.84 -10.48 -17.02
N GLU A 200 -5.81 -11.27 -17.51
CA GLU A 200 -5.87 -12.69 -17.13
C GLU A 200 -4.51 -13.32 -17.46
N PRO A 201 -3.94 -14.17 -16.58
CA PRO A 201 -2.75 -14.91 -16.93
C PRO A 201 -3.06 -15.63 -18.23
N ARG A 202 -2.34 -15.29 -19.31
CA ARG A 202 -2.38 -16.10 -20.53
C ARG A 202 -2.05 -17.51 -20.06
N ILE A 203 -3.06 -18.39 -20.06
CA ILE A 203 -2.81 -19.82 -20.13
C ILE A 203 -2.10 -19.93 -21.47
N VAL A 204 -0.77 -19.90 -21.42
CA VAL A 204 0.03 -20.38 -22.53
C VAL A 204 -0.39 -21.84 -22.59
N GLU A 205 -1.30 -22.17 -23.52
CA GLU A 205 -1.51 -23.56 -23.91
C GLU A 205 -0.12 -24.16 -24.02
N LYS A 206 0.12 -25.24 -23.27
CA LYS A 206 1.38 -25.96 -23.28
C LYS A 206 1.68 -26.41 -24.71
N LYS A 207 2.27 -25.54 -25.53
CA LYS A 207 3.32 -25.98 -26.42
C LYS A 207 4.42 -26.39 -25.48
N GLU A 208 4.69 -27.69 -25.42
CA GLU A 208 5.87 -28.24 -24.76
C GLU A 208 7.09 -27.41 -25.16
N ARG A 209 7.44 -26.42 -24.35
CA ARG A 209 8.75 -25.79 -24.46
C ARG A 209 9.69 -26.81 -23.86
N LYS A 210 10.31 -27.61 -24.72
CA LYS A 210 11.52 -28.34 -24.38
C LYS A 210 12.51 -27.29 -23.91
N PHE A 211 12.68 -27.15 -22.60
CA PHE A 211 13.80 -26.42 -22.06
C PHE A 211 15.06 -27.07 -22.64
N PRO A 212 16.01 -26.30 -23.18
CA PRO A 212 17.30 -26.87 -23.54
C PRO A 212 17.84 -27.61 -22.31
N PRO A 213 18.46 -28.80 -22.48
CA PRO A 213 18.83 -29.71 -21.39
C PRO A 213 19.86 -29.16 -20.38
N PHE A 214 20.18 -27.86 -20.46
CA PHE A 214 21.08 -27.16 -19.58
C PHE A 214 20.40 -25.88 -19.05
N ALA A 215 19.27 -26.05 -18.37
CA ALA A 215 18.85 -25.06 -17.38
C ALA A 215 19.92 -25.08 -16.27
N THR A 216 20.78 -24.08 -16.26
CA THR A 216 21.93 -23.97 -15.36
C THR A 216 21.47 -23.89 -13.90
N ILE A 217 22.34 -24.34 -12.99
CA ILE A 217 22.19 -24.33 -11.53
C ILE A 217 21.64 -22.98 -11.02
N LYS A 218 22.02 -21.86 -11.66
CA LYS A 218 21.51 -20.51 -11.39
C LYS A 218 19.98 -20.35 -11.49
N LEU A 219 19.32 -21.04 -12.43
CA LEU A 219 17.86 -21.02 -12.53
C LEU A 219 17.22 -21.83 -11.39
N GLY A 220 17.89 -22.91 -10.95
CA GLY A 220 17.50 -23.67 -9.76
C GLY A 220 17.64 -22.87 -8.48
N GLU A 221 18.74 -22.13 -8.33
CA GLU A 221 18.98 -21.23 -7.19
C GLU A 221 17.95 -20.08 -7.15
N ALA A 222 17.68 -19.44 -8.28
CA ALA A 222 16.68 -18.37 -8.37
C ALA A 222 15.25 -18.84 -8.04
N LEU A 223 14.93 -20.13 -8.26
CA LEU A 223 13.64 -20.73 -7.91
C LEU A 223 13.56 -21.12 -6.43
N ILE A 224 14.69 -21.45 -5.79
CA ILE A 224 14.75 -21.83 -4.37
C ILE A 224 14.57 -20.61 -3.47
N ASP A 225 15.07 -19.43 -3.86
CA ASP A 225 14.99 -18.21 -3.04
C ASP A 225 13.58 -17.56 -3.00
N GLY A 226 12.64 -17.99 -3.83
CA GLY A 226 11.29 -17.40 -3.93
C GLY A 226 10.12 -18.34 -3.60
N LEU A 227 10.35 -19.65 -3.45
CA LEU A 227 9.28 -20.65 -3.27
C LEU A 227 9.35 -21.30 -1.88
N ILE A 228 8.75 -20.67 -0.88
CA ILE A 228 8.57 -21.27 0.45
C ILE A 228 7.47 -22.34 0.36
N GLY A 229 7.78 -23.58 0.78
CA GLY A 229 6.82 -24.69 0.88
C GLY A 229 6.85 -25.71 -0.27
N ILE A 230 7.80 -25.64 -1.20
CA ILE A 230 7.95 -26.62 -2.28
C ILE A 230 9.24 -27.41 -2.11
N LYS A 231 9.13 -28.75 -2.00
CA LYS A 231 10.30 -29.63 -2.04
C LYS A 231 10.57 -30.05 -3.49
N ILE A 232 11.73 -29.63 -4.01
CA ILE A 232 12.23 -30.05 -5.32
C ILE A 232 13.10 -31.29 -5.14
N SER A 233 12.82 -32.36 -5.90
CA SER A 233 13.67 -33.56 -5.94
C SER A 233 14.00 -33.93 -7.37
N THR A 234 15.25 -34.30 -7.61
CA THR A 234 15.72 -34.88 -8.86
C THR A 234 15.73 -36.40 -8.73
N SER A 235 15.10 -37.09 -9.69
CA SER A 235 15.24 -38.55 -9.79
C SER A 235 16.36 -38.91 -10.77
N LEU A 236 16.90 -40.13 -10.67
CA LEU A 236 17.91 -40.72 -11.56
C LEU A 236 17.55 -40.66 -13.06
N LYS A 237 16.31 -40.27 -13.43
CA LYS A 237 15.83 -40.11 -14.79
C LYS A 237 15.77 -38.65 -15.27
N ASN A 238 16.50 -37.72 -14.64
CA ASN A 238 16.47 -36.27 -14.96
C ASN A 238 15.07 -35.63 -14.96
N GLN A 239 14.13 -36.21 -14.21
CA GLN A 239 12.82 -35.62 -13.99
C GLN A 239 12.83 -34.85 -12.67
N ILE A 240 12.42 -33.58 -12.74
CA ILE A 240 12.15 -32.73 -11.58
C ILE A 240 10.74 -33.03 -11.10
N ARG A 241 10.59 -33.48 -9.84
CA ARG A 241 9.29 -33.63 -9.18
C ARG A 241 9.14 -32.53 -8.13
N MET A 242 8.06 -31.76 -8.26
CA MET A 242 7.64 -30.76 -7.27
C MET A 242 6.51 -31.33 -6.43
N LYS A 243 6.67 -31.30 -5.10
CA LYS A 243 5.60 -31.58 -4.13
C LYS A 243 5.42 -30.35 -3.25
N TYR A 244 4.16 -29.94 -3.06
CA TYR A 244 3.78 -29.04 -1.97
C TYR A 244 3.95 -29.78 -0.64
N LEU A 245 4.54 -29.10 0.34
CA LEU A 245 4.61 -29.51 1.74
C LEU A 245 3.54 -28.80 2.56
#